data_AF-A0A2M8JZ81-F1
#
_entry.id   AF-A0A2M8JZ81-F1
#
_cell.length_a   1.000
_cell.length_b   1.000
_cell.length_c   1.000
_cell.angle_alpha   90.00
_cell.angle_beta   90.00
_cell.angle_gamma   90.00
#
_symmetry.space_group_name_H-M   'P 1'
#
loop_
_entity.id
_entity.type
_entity.pdbx_description
1 polymer ?
#
loop_
_entity_poly.entity_id
_entity_poly.type
_entity_poly.pdbx_seq_one_letter_code
_entity_poly.pdbx_strand_id
1 'polypeptide(L)' 'MKMKPINTKNEYQAALNRLEQIFDARPGSAEGDELEALSILIENYEKEQCPEMEQYD' A
#
# COMPACT_ATOMS: atom_id res chain seq x y z
N MET A 1 -8.26 -10.38 -1.13
CA MET A 1 -7.51 -10.72 0.10
C MET A 1 -8.32 -10.31 1.34
N LYS A 2 -8.13 -10.93 2.51
CA LYS A 2 -8.51 -10.26 3.77
C LYS A 2 -7.46 -9.17 4.00
N MET A 3 -7.81 -7.91 3.68
CA MET A 3 -6.90 -6.78 3.85
C MET A 3 -6.54 -6.66 5.34
N LYS A 4 -5.27 -6.90 5.64
CA LYS A 4 -4.69 -6.79 6.98
C LYS A 4 -3.62 -5.70 6.96
N PRO A 5 -3.38 -5.02 8.08
CA PRO A 5 -2.27 -4.09 8.20
C PRO A 5 -0.95 -4.79 7.87
N ILE A 6 -0.08 -4.09 7.15
CA ILE A 6 1.28 -4.53 6.85
C ILE A 6 2.11 -4.30 8.11
N ASN A 7 2.71 -5.36 8.66
CA ASN A 7 3.50 -5.26 9.91
C ASN A 7 4.97 -5.64 9.69
N THR A 8 5.29 -6.24 8.54
CA THR A 8 6.63 -6.72 8.23
C THR A 8 7.11 -6.18 6.89
N LYS A 9 8.43 -6.05 6.74
CA LYS A 9 9.06 -5.64 5.48
C LYS A 9 8.72 -6.59 4.32
N ASN A 10 8.51 -7.88 4.61
CA ASN A 10 8.16 -8.87 3.59
C ASN A 10 6.72 -8.65 3.06
N GLU A 11 5.78 -8.34 3.96
CA GLU A 11 4.41 -7.97 3.57
C GLU A 11 4.38 -6.64 2.79
N TYR A 12 5.20 -5.67 3.19
CA TYR A 12 5.37 -4.42 2.47
C TYR A 12 5.90 -4.67 1.04
N GLN A 13 6.95 -5.46 0.90
CA GLN A 13 7.49 -5.81 -0.41
C GLN A 13 6.48 -6.57 -1.28
N ALA A 14 5.69 -7.47 -0.68
CA ALA A 14 4.63 -8.18 -1.38
C ALA A 14 3.50 -7.25 -1.83
N ALA A 15 3.12 -6.29 -0.99
CA ALA A 15 2.13 -5.26 -1.32
C ALA A 15 2.60 -4.38 -2.47
N LEU A 16 3.87 -3.95 -2.46
CA LEU A 16 4.48 -3.20 -3.57
C LEU A 16 4.47 -3.99 -4.88
N ASN A 17 4.94 -5.24 -4.87
CA ASN A 17 4.92 -6.09 -6.06
C ASN A 17 3.49 -6.26 -6.60
N ARG A 18 2.51 -6.43 -5.70
CA ARG A 18 1.11 -6.56 -6.11
C ARG A 18 0.58 -5.27 -6.69
N LEU A 19 0.92 -4.13 -6.10
CA LEU A 19 0.56 -2.80 -6.57
C LEU A 19 1.09 -2.55 -7.99
N GLU A 20 2.33 -2.94 -8.29
CA GLU A 20 2.91 -2.87 -9.64
C GLU A 20 2.14 -3.74 -10.65
N GLN A 21 1.66 -4.92 -10.26
CA GLN A 21 0.89 -5.80 -11.14
C GLN A 21 -0.49 -5.25 -11.51
N ILE A 22 -1.10 -4.48 -10.62
CA ILE A 22 -2.45 -3.92 -10.79
C ILE A 22 -2.44 -2.40 -10.97
N PHE A 23 -1.28 -1.82 -11.27
CA PHE A 23 -1.11 -0.36 -11.39
C PHE A 23 -1.98 0.25 -12.50
N ASP A 24 -2.18 -0.49 -13.59
CA ASP A 24 -3.06 -0.12 -14.72
C ASP A 24 -4.52 -0.56 -14.52
N ALA A 25 -4.90 -0.97 -13.31
CA ALA A 25 -6.27 -1.40 -13.02
C ALA A 25 -7.26 -0.28 -13.27
N ARG A 26 -8.41 -0.63 -13.85
CA ARG A 26 -9.46 0.34 -14.14
C ARG A 26 -10.14 0.79 -12.85
N PRO A 27 -10.45 2.09 -12.70
CA PRO A 27 -11.27 2.58 -11.59
C PRO A 27 -12.61 1.84 -11.53
N GLY A 28 -13.04 1.44 -10.33
CA GLY A 28 -14.28 0.69 -10.10
C GLY A 28 -14.26 -0.77 -10.56
N SER A 29 -13.10 -1.30 -10.93
CA SER A 29 -12.88 -2.74 -11.06
C SER A 29 -12.37 -3.31 -9.74
N ALA A 30 -12.55 -4.62 -9.53
CA ALA A 30 -12.07 -5.30 -8.32
C ALA A 30 -10.55 -5.12 -8.09
N GLU A 31 -9.77 -5.00 -9.17
CA GLU A 31 -8.33 -4.73 -9.10
C GLU A 31 -8.06 -3.26 -8.73
N GLY A 32 -8.90 -2.32 -9.17
CA GLY A 32 -8.83 -0.92 -8.78
C GLY A 32 -9.17 -0.70 -7.30
N ASP A 33 -10.20 -1.39 -6.80
CA ASP A 33 -10.53 -1.41 -5.36
C ASP A 33 -9.38 -2.01 -4.53
N GLU A 34 -8.71 -3.03 -5.06
CA GLU A 34 -7.52 -3.63 -4.44
C GLU A 34 -6.32 -2.67 -4.46
N LEU A 35 -6.10 -1.95 -5.57
CA LEU A 35 -5.04 -0.95 -5.73
C LEU A 35 -5.19 0.20 -4.71
N GLU A 36 -6.40 0.74 -4.57
CA GLU A 36 -6.69 1.81 -3.60
C GLU A 36 -6.39 1.36 -2.17
N ALA A 37 -6.86 0.17 -1.80
CA ALA A 37 -6.63 -0.35 -0.46
C ALA A 37 -5.16 -0.68 -0.19
N LEU A 38 -4.44 -1.26 -1.16
CA LEU A 38 -2.99 -1.52 -1.01
C LEU A 38 -2.22 -0.22 -0.82
N SER A 39 -2.58 0.84 -1.54
CA SER A 39 -1.95 2.16 -1.41
C SER A 39 -2.07 2.70 0.02
N ILE A 40 -3.26 2.59 0.64
CA ILE A 40 -3.49 3.02 2.03
C ILE A 40 -2.68 2.18 3.02
N LEU A 41 -2.60 0.86 2.82
CA LEU A 41 -1.87 -0.04 3.72
C LEU A 41 -0.36 0.21 3.68
N ILE A 42 0.17 0.46 2.48
CA ILE A 42 1.58 0.79 2.24
C ILE A 42 1.91 2.13 2.92
N GLU A 43 1.11 3.17 2.69
CA GLU A 43 1.29 4.49 3.31
C GLU A 43 1.28 4.40 4.84
N ASN A 44 0.34 3.65 5.42
CA ASN A 44 0.29 3.46 6.88
C ASN A 44 1.56 2.79 7.41
N TYR A 45 2.04 1.73 6.76
CA TYR A 45 3.29 1.08 7.17
C TYR A 45 4.48 2.03 7.06
N GLU A 46 4.56 2.84 6.00
CA GLU A 46 5.63 3.83 5.83
C GLU A 46 5.58 4.90 6.91
N LYS A 47 4.40 5.39 7.27
CA LYS A 47 4.21 6.32 8.41
C LYS A 47 4.66 5.72 9.73
N GLU A 48 4.36 4.44 9.97
CA GLU A 48 4.76 3.73 11.20
C GLU A 48 6.27 3.44 11.25
N GLN A 49 6.91 3.16 10.10
CA GLN A 49 8.35 2.84 10.02
C GLN A 49 9.25 4.07 9.83
N CYS A 50 8.73 5.15 9.27
CA CYS A 50 9.42 6.43 9.08
C CYS A 50 8.60 7.56 9.73
N PRO A 51 8.77 7.80 11.04
CA PRO A 51 8.04 8.87 11.74
C PRO A 51 8.49 10.30 11.37
N GLU A 52 9.30 10.52 10.33
CA GLU A 52 10.11 11.75 10.24
C GLU A 52 10.24 12.36 8.82
N MET A 53 9.16 12.44 8.05
CA MET A 53 9.09 13.39 6.91
C MET A 53 7.80 14.23 6.89
N GLU A 54 7.29 14.60 8.07
CA GLU A 54 6.21 15.60 8.22
C GLU A 54 6.75 16.97 8.67
N GLN A 55 8.06 17.21 8.55
CA GLN A 55 8.66 18.53 8.80
C GLN A 55 9.64 18.90 7.67
N TYR A 56 9.08 19.36 6.55
CA TYR A 56 9.74 20.42 5.79
C TYR A 56 8.75 21.58 5.75
N ASP A 57 9.04 22.56 6.60
CA ASP A 57 8.41 23.89 6.68
C ASP A 57 8.54 24.64 5.34
#